data_AF-A0A246GBT9-F1
#
_entry.id   AF-A0A246GBT9-F1
#
_cell.length_a   1.000
_cell.length_b   1.000
_cell.length_c   1.000
_cell.angle_alpha   90.00
_cell.angle_beta   90.00
_cell.angle_gamma   90.00
#
_symmetry.space_group_name_H-M   'P 1'
#
loop_
_entity.id
_entity.type
_entity.pdbx_description
1 polymer ?
#
loop_
_entity_poly.entity_id
_entity_poly.type
_entity_poly.pdbx_seq_one_letter_code
_entity_poly.pdbx_strand_id
1 'polypeptide(L)'
;MGTLTRAQEYFKNTPDATKVYETSDGFAFDWLPNAIAHANTLEDKQVLTLNRDGNLVTDADNELDVLTDLQKEVLTNGLEKKNYIIIKEIIKALEIETPDQKAETLIEALESYKVNKLIK
;
A
#
# COMPACT_ATOMS: atom_id res chain seq x y z
N MET A 1 -10.28 2.49 -30.82
CA MET A 1 -10.74 3.60 -29.97
C MET A 1 -10.10 3.38 -28.60
N GLY A 2 -9.04 4.11 -28.28
CA GLY A 2 -8.36 3.95 -26.99
C GLY A 2 -9.24 4.56 -25.91
N THR A 3 -9.89 3.72 -25.11
CA THR A 3 -10.56 4.16 -23.90
C THR A 3 -9.50 4.76 -22.99
N LEU A 4 -9.49 6.09 -22.87
CA LEU A 4 -8.75 6.75 -21.80
C LEU A 4 -9.22 6.10 -20.51
N THR A 5 -8.31 5.44 -19.79
CA THR A 5 -8.64 4.86 -18.47
C THR A 5 -9.02 5.99 -17.52
N ARG A 6 -9.83 5.70 -16.50
CA ARG A 6 -10.22 6.69 -15.49
C ARG A 6 -9.00 7.28 -14.80
N ALA A 7 -7.93 6.49 -14.70
CA ALA A 7 -6.58 6.95 -14.35
C ALA A 7 -6.07 8.12 -15.22
N GLN A 8 -6.18 8.04 -16.55
CA GLN A 8 -5.75 9.12 -17.45
C GLN A 8 -6.63 10.37 -17.32
N GLU A 9 -7.94 10.21 -17.06
CA GLU A 9 -8.82 11.33 -16.71
C GLU A 9 -8.42 11.98 -15.37
N TYR A 10 -8.01 11.18 -14.39
CA TYR A 10 -7.53 11.65 -13.10
C TYR A 10 -6.27 12.51 -13.24
N PHE A 11 -5.25 12.03 -13.97
CA PHE A 11 -4.02 12.80 -14.23
C PHE A 11 -4.24 14.09 -15.02
N LYS A 12 -5.29 14.15 -15.84
CA LYS A 12 -5.67 15.35 -16.58
C LYS A 12 -6.24 16.44 -15.67
N ASN A 13 -6.97 16.04 -14.63
CA ASN A 13 -7.53 16.95 -13.63
C ASN A 13 -6.58 17.25 -12.46
N THR A 14 -5.61 16.36 -12.22
CA THR A 14 -4.66 16.45 -11.09
C THR A 14 -3.22 16.32 -11.60
N PRO A 15 -2.64 17.42 -12.14
CA PRO A 15 -1.33 17.38 -12.78
C PRO A 15 -0.15 17.14 -11.82
N ASP A 16 -0.37 17.29 -10.51
CA ASP A 16 0.60 16.96 -9.45
C ASP A 16 0.64 15.47 -9.10
N ALA A 17 -0.36 14.69 -9.52
CA ALA A 17 -0.39 13.26 -9.26
C ALA A 17 0.62 12.53 -10.17
N THR A 18 1.54 11.77 -9.57
CA THR A 18 2.53 10.93 -10.26
C THR A 18 2.07 9.49 -10.45
N LYS A 19 1.12 9.04 -9.60
CA LYS A 19 0.51 7.70 -9.66
C LYS A 19 -0.96 7.76 -9.23
N VAL A 20 -1.72 6.76 -9.65
CA VAL A 20 -3.13 6.56 -9.30
C VAL A 20 -3.41 5.07 -9.22
N TYR A 21 -4.33 4.67 -8.35
CA TYR A 21 -4.70 3.28 -8.12
C TYR A 21 -6.08 3.04 -8.69
N GLU A 22 -6.18 2.23 -9.74
CA GLU A 22 -7.44 1.87 -10.38
C GLU A 22 -7.88 0.47 -9.95
N THR A 23 -9.12 0.32 -9.50
CA THR A 23 -9.71 -0.97 -9.16
C THR A 23 -10.40 -1.60 -10.38
N SER A 24 -10.64 -2.91 -10.35
CA SER A 24 -11.33 -3.62 -11.46
C SER A 24 -12.73 -3.09 -11.80
N ASP A 25 -13.36 -2.35 -10.88
CA ASP A 25 -14.67 -1.71 -11.09
C ASP A 25 -14.57 -0.38 -11.86
N GLY A 26 -13.34 0.06 -12.18
CA GLY A 26 -13.09 1.31 -12.90
C GLY A 26 -13.07 2.55 -12.01
N PHE A 27 -12.87 2.37 -10.70
CA PHE A 27 -12.65 3.46 -9.75
C PHE A 27 -11.16 3.76 -9.61
N ALA A 28 -10.80 5.05 -9.70
CA ALA A 28 -9.44 5.54 -9.53
C ALA A 28 -9.31 6.29 -8.21
N PHE A 29 -8.26 5.97 -7.44
CA PHE A 29 -7.96 6.52 -6.13
C PHE A 29 -6.55 7.12 -6.13
N ASP A 30 -6.37 8.24 -5.42
CA ASP A 30 -5.07 8.84 -5.17
C ASP A 30 -4.27 8.08 -4.10
N TRP A 31 -4.97 7.32 -3.26
CA TRP A 31 -4.43 6.67 -2.08
C TRP A 31 -4.63 5.15 -2.12
N LEU A 32 -3.55 4.40 -1.91
CA LEU A 32 -3.54 2.93 -2.00
C LEU A 32 -4.50 2.28 -0.99
N PRO A 33 -4.55 2.69 0.29
CA PRO A 33 -5.43 2.06 1.28
C PRO A 33 -6.90 2.21 0.92
N ASN A 34 -7.31 3.35 0.34
CA ASN A 34 -8.66 3.53 -0.17
C ASN A 34 -8.96 2.60 -1.34
N ALA A 35 -8.00 2.44 -2.26
CA ALA A 35 -8.13 1.53 -3.38
C ALA A 35 -8.22 0.07 -2.92
N ILE A 36 -7.43 -0.32 -1.92
CA ILE A 36 -7.45 -1.67 -1.33
C ILE A 36 -8.74 -1.90 -0.54
N ALA A 37 -9.20 -0.93 0.25
CA ALA A 37 -10.46 -1.03 0.98
C ALA A 37 -11.64 -1.22 0.02
N HIS A 38 -11.64 -0.49 -1.10
CA HIS A 38 -12.63 -0.64 -2.14
C HIS A 38 -12.49 -1.96 -2.89
N ALA A 39 -11.27 -2.35 -3.29
CA ALA A 39 -11.03 -3.62 -3.96
C ALA A 39 -11.40 -4.82 -3.08
N ASN A 40 -11.26 -4.74 -1.76
CA ASN A 40 -11.73 -5.80 -0.86
C ASN A 40 -13.25 -6.01 -0.90
N THR A 41 -14.02 -5.01 -1.35
CA THR A 41 -15.46 -5.16 -1.60
C THR A 41 -15.77 -5.79 -2.97
N LEU A 42 -14.77 -5.90 -3.86
CA LEU A 42 -14.87 -6.54 -5.17
C LEU A 42 -14.50 -8.02 -5.10
N GLU A 43 -15.03 -8.83 -6.01
CA GLU A 43 -14.73 -10.27 -6.08
C GLU A 43 -13.27 -10.53 -6.49
N ASP A 44 -12.74 -9.77 -7.45
CA ASP A 44 -11.38 -9.92 -7.95
C ASP A 44 -10.30 -9.39 -6.99
N LYS A 45 -10.66 -8.44 -6.11
CA LYS A 45 -9.74 -7.77 -5.18
C LYS A 45 -8.46 -7.22 -5.82
N GLN A 46 -8.54 -6.85 -7.09
CA GLN A 46 -7.41 -6.31 -7.84
C GLN A 46 -7.39 -4.79 -7.77
N VAL A 47 -6.18 -4.28 -7.52
CA VAL A 47 -5.83 -2.87 -7.62
C VAL A 47 -4.66 -2.79 -8.61
N LEU A 48 -4.79 -1.91 -9.60
CA LEU A 48 -3.80 -1.64 -10.63
C LEU A 48 -3.22 -0.26 -10.36
N THR A 49 -1.92 -0.17 -10.09
CA THR A 49 -1.27 1.13 -10.05
C THR A 49 -0.93 1.56 -11.47
N LEU A 50 -1.33 2.75 -11.85
CA LEU A 50 -1.08 3.34 -13.16
C LEU A 50 -0.26 4.60 -12.97
N ASN A 51 0.75 4.79 -13.83
CA ASN A 51 1.46 6.05 -13.92
C ASN A 51 0.80 7.00 -14.93
N ARG A 52 1.35 8.21 -15.03
CA ARG A 52 0.87 9.27 -15.92
C ARG A 52 0.85 8.88 -17.41
N ASP A 53 1.76 8.00 -17.81
CA ASP A 53 1.84 7.42 -19.15
C ASP A 53 0.78 6.33 -19.40
N GLY A 54 -0.04 5.99 -18.39
CA GLY A 54 -1.02 4.92 -18.48
C GLY A 54 -0.39 3.52 -18.47
N ASN A 55 0.88 3.41 -18.08
CA ASN A 55 1.56 2.14 -17.90
C ASN A 55 1.22 1.58 -16.52
N LEU A 56 0.94 0.28 -16.50
CA LEU A 56 0.81 -0.50 -15.28
C LEU A 56 2.15 -0.48 -14.55
N VAL A 57 2.16 0.19 -13.41
CA VAL A 57 3.23 0.09 -12.42
C VAL A 57 2.81 -1.09 -11.55
N THR A 58 3.28 -2.29 -11.85
CA THR A 58 2.98 -3.42 -10.97
C THR A 58 3.77 -3.26 -9.67
N ASP A 59 3.14 -2.70 -8.63
CA ASP A 59 3.61 -2.65 -7.23
C ASP A 59 3.79 -4.05 -6.58
N ALA A 60 3.84 -5.12 -7.39
CA ALA A 60 4.28 -6.44 -6.92
C ALA A 60 5.77 -6.43 -6.51
N ASP A 61 6.53 -5.42 -6.93
CA ASP A 61 7.92 -5.23 -6.58
C ASP A 61 8.06 -4.00 -5.66
N ASN A 62 8.15 -4.25 -4.35
CA ASN A 62 8.58 -3.30 -3.33
C ASN A 62 7.60 -2.25 -2.76
N GLU A 63 6.45 -2.69 -2.23
CA GLU A 63 5.81 -1.99 -1.08
C GLU A 63 6.76 -1.81 0.12
N LEU A 64 7.87 -2.55 0.17
CA LEU A 64 8.96 -2.36 1.13
C LEU A 64 9.88 -1.18 0.77
N ASP A 65 9.84 -0.62 -0.46
CA ASP A 65 10.76 0.47 -0.86
C ASP A 65 10.49 1.78 -0.13
N VAL A 66 9.25 1.98 0.33
CA VAL A 66 8.87 3.14 1.14
C VAL A 66 9.52 3.13 2.53
N LEU A 67 10.05 1.97 2.95
CA LEU A 67 10.72 1.79 4.22
C LEU A 67 12.22 2.05 4.09
N THR A 68 12.76 2.79 5.04
CA THR A 68 14.21 2.97 5.21
C THR A 68 14.90 1.64 5.54
N ASP A 69 16.21 1.55 5.32
CA ASP A 69 17.01 0.36 5.66
C ASP A 69 16.85 -0.05 7.14
N LEU A 70 16.79 0.94 8.04
CA LEU A 70 16.56 0.72 9.47
C LEU A 70 15.17 0.09 9.73
N GLN A 71 14.14 0.56 9.03
CA GLN A 71 12.79 0.04 9.17
C GLN A 71 12.67 -1.38 8.60
N LYS A 72 13.33 -1.68 7.48
CA LYS A 72 13.41 -3.03 6.91
C LYS A 72 14.11 -4.00 7.87
N GLU A 73 15.20 -3.56 8.52
CA GLU A 73 15.91 -4.35 9.52
C GLU A 73 15.02 -4.65 10.74
N VAL A 74 14.32 -3.64 11.25
CA VAL A 74 13.37 -3.78 12.37
C VAL A 74 12.20 -4.69 12.02
N LEU A 75 11.62 -4.56 10.83
CA LEU A 75 10.56 -5.44 10.35
C LEU A 75 11.03 -6.91 10.22
N THR A 76 12.31 -7.11 9.91
CA THR A 76 12.86 -8.45 9.68
C THR A 76 13.23 -9.16 10.99
N ASN A 77 13.93 -8.49 11.91
CA ASN A 77 14.47 -9.11 13.12
C ASN A 77 14.25 -8.31 14.41
N GLY A 78 13.65 -7.13 14.34
CA GLY A 78 13.60 -6.16 15.45
C GLY A 78 12.19 -5.79 15.92
N LEU A 79 11.17 -6.60 15.66
CA LEU A 79 9.79 -6.38 16.11
C LEU A 79 9.64 -6.56 17.64
N GLU A 80 10.28 -5.68 18.40
CA GLU A 80 10.33 -5.71 19.86
C GLU A 80 9.79 -4.39 20.43
N LYS A 81 9.23 -4.43 21.65
CA LYS A 81 8.67 -3.23 22.32
C LYS A 81 9.67 -2.07 22.43
N LYS A 82 10.98 -2.37 22.50
CA LYS A 82 12.07 -1.37 22.52
C LYS A 82 12.16 -0.53 21.24
N ASN A 83 11.72 -1.09 20.11
CA ASN A 83 11.70 -0.46 18.78
C ASN A 83 10.32 0.13 18.43
N TYR A 84 9.46 0.36 19.43
CA TYR A 84 8.08 0.85 19.24
C TYR A 84 7.97 2.07 18.32
N ILE A 85 8.91 3.02 18.44
CA ILE A 85 8.92 4.23 17.60
C ILE A 85 9.04 3.83 16.13
N ILE A 86 10.03 2.98 15.79
CA ILE A 86 10.28 2.54 14.42
C ILE A 86 9.12 1.67 13.93
N ILE A 87 8.59 0.76 14.76
CA ILE A 87 7.41 -0.07 14.46
C ILE A 87 6.22 0.81 14.10
N LYS A 88 5.97 1.88 14.86
CA LYS A 88 4.89 2.83 14.58
C LYS A 88 5.10 3.58 13.26
N GLU A 89 6.35 3.92 12.92
CA GLU A 89 6.68 4.51 11.63
C GLU A 89 6.51 3.52 10.48
N ILE A 90 6.88 2.25 10.68
CA ILE A 90 6.66 1.17 9.70
C ILE A 90 5.17 1.00 9.44
N ILE A 91 4.36 0.89 10.50
CA ILE A 91 2.90 0.78 10.40
C ILE A 91 2.31 1.97 9.63
N LYS A 92 2.80 3.19 9.87
CA LYS A 92 2.37 4.38 9.13
C LYS A 92 2.83 4.37 7.68
N ALA A 93 4.06 3.97 7.40
CA ALA A 93 4.62 3.94 6.05
C ALA A 93 3.98 2.84 5.19
N LEU A 94 3.64 1.71 5.81
CA LEU A 94 2.89 0.60 5.21
C LEU A 94 1.36 0.79 5.29
N GLU A 95 0.91 1.88 5.91
CA GLU A 95 -0.50 2.25 6.05
C GLU A 95 -1.37 1.13 6.65
N ILE A 96 -0.80 0.39 7.60
CA ILE A 96 -1.45 -0.77 8.23
C ILE A 96 -2.45 -0.27 9.28
N GLU A 97 -3.72 -0.64 9.12
CA GLU A 97 -4.75 -0.39 10.13
C GLU A 97 -4.52 -1.29 11.35
N THR A 98 -4.42 -0.66 12.52
CA THR A 98 -4.31 -1.36 13.80
C THR A 98 -5.42 -0.91 14.75
N PRO A 99 -6.05 -1.82 15.51
CA PRO A 99 -7.17 -1.48 16.40
C PRO A 99 -6.73 -0.58 17.55
N ASP A 100 -5.48 -0.69 17.98
CA ASP A 100 -4.88 0.10 19.05
C ASP A 100 -3.43 0.48 18.70
N GLN A 101 -2.91 1.54 19.32
CA GLN A 101 -1.51 1.96 19.22
C GLN A 101 -0.60 1.28 20.26
N LYS A 102 -1.03 0.16 20.85
CA LYS A 102 -0.23 -0.61 21.81
C LYS A 102 0.89 -1.32 21.06
N ALA A 103 2.08 -1.37 21.67
CA ALA A 103 3.25 -2.00 21.07
C ALA A 103 2.99 -3.44 20.64
N GLU A 104 2.25 -4.21 21.44
CA GLU A 104 1.88 -5.60 21.15
C GLU A 104 1.02 -5.70 19.88
N THR A 105 -0.02 -4.86 19.80
CA THR A 105 -0.92 -4.79 18.64
C THR A 105 -0.20 -4.38 17.36
N LEU A 106 0.70 -3.39 17.44
CA LEU A 106 1.49 -2.97 16.28
C LEU A 106 2.45 -4.07 15.82
N ILE A 107 3.07 -4.79 16.76
CA ILE A 107 3.96 -5.91 16.48
C ILE A 107 3.17 -7.04 15.81
N GLU A 108 2.04 -7.45 16.39
CA GLU A 108 1.17 -8.50 15.81
C GLU A 108 0.69 -8.13 14.39
N ALA A 109 0.38 -6.86 14.15
CA ALA A 109 -0.02 -6.39 12.82
C ALA A 109 1.13 -6.49 11.81
N LEU A 110 2.35 -6.10 12.19
CA LEU A 110 3.54 -6.25 11.34
C LEU A 110 3.95 -7.71 11.13
N GLU A 111 3.85 -8.56 12.16
CA GLU A 111 4.09 -10.00 12.04
C GLU A 111 3.07 -10.65 11.11
N SER A 112 1.79 -10.32 11.27
CA SER A 112 0.72 -10.78 10.39
C SER A 112 0.94 -10.31 8.95
N TYR A 113 1.34 -9.06 8.75
CA TYR A 113 1.68 -8.51 7.44
C TYR A 113 2.84 -9.30 6.79
N LYS A 114 3.90 -9.59 7.56
CA LYS A 114 5.07 -10.34 7.08
C LYS A 114 4.69 -11.77 6.69
N VAL A 115 3.90 -12.46 7.50
CA VAL A 115 3.43 -13.84 7.22
C VAL A 115 2.54 -13.86 5.97
N ASN A 116 1.60 -12.92 5.85
CA ASN A 116 0.67 -12.88 4.73
C ASN A 116 1.37 -12.55 3.38
N LYS A 117 2.51 -11.86 3.43
CA LYS A 117 3.31 -11.50 2.25
C LYS A 117 4.36 -12.54 1.85
N LEU A 118 4.88 -13.32 2.82
CA LEU A 118 5.85 -14.41 2.57
C LEU A 118 5.21 -15.72 2.06
N ILE A 119 3.88 -15.83 2.08
CA ILE A 119 3.14 -17.04 1.65
C ILE A 119 2.55 -16.89 0.22
N LYS A 120 2.83 -15.79 -0.50
CA LYS A 120 2.45 -15.64 -1.91
C LYS A 120 3.63 -15.88 -2.86
#